data_AF-A0A1Y4AZI6-F1
#
_entry.id   AF-A0A1Y4AZI6-F1
#
_cell.length_a   1.000
_cell.length_b   1.000
_cell.length_c   1.000
_cell.angle_alpha   90.00
_cell.angle_beta   90.00
_cell.angle_gamma   90.00
#
_symmetry.space_group_name_H-M   'P 1'
#
loop_
_entity.id
_entity.type
_entity.pdbx_description
1 polymer ?
#
loop_
_entity_poly.entity_id
_entity_poly.type
_entity_poly.pdbx_seq_one_letter_code
_entity_poly.pdbx_strand_id
1 'polypeptide(L)'
;MEKISDINDMLWRGFFHYMCHVCDNVPILLLVFGAFSALIVMIPILFFHKKYIMTRTFFVIEGIGAFSVHGMLMHLPLLHTRIHTALATASSIVMSSQTYLSAFQDKSGIQVKNASDIVYYLWYMDPHDMEAFTVLNPSLLYEKVYKAFIEERYLFGEYINTDWLDQKSLVYLLIAAAGILLTRSFMNLYEVSRSFLLFQILVFLLAVLLSKHGTLLFLTFFTFSFYCYTRFLFFLADRKTEKSKKFKQYNKTY
;
A
#
# COMPACT_ATOMS: atom_id res chain seq x y z
N MET A 1 2.34 9.35 -20.31
CA MET A 1 1.97 8.61 -19.08
C MET A 1 2.59 7.21 -19.05
N GLU A 2 2.60 6.46 -20.16
CA GLU A 2 3.21 5.11 -20.26
C GLU A 2 4.61 4.99 -19.65
N LYS A 3 5.54 5.91 -19.97
CA LYS A 3 6.90 5.84 -19.41
C LYS A 3 6.97 5.91 -17.88
N ILE A 4 6.03 6.61 -17.23
CA ILE A 4 6.02 6.73 -15.76
C ILE A 4 5.43 5.46 -15.13
N SER A 5 4.38 4.90 -15.73
CA SER A 5 3.83 3.62 -15.29
C SER A 5 4.84 2.49 -15.46
N ASP A 6 5.59 2.45 -16.57
CA ASP A 6 6.59 1.40 -16.81
C ASP A 6 7.72 1.43 -15.78
N ILE A 7 8.17 2.63 -15.40
CA ILE A 7 9.18 2.80 -14.34
C ILE A 7 8.62 2.37 -12.99
N ASN A 8 7.38 2.76 -12.67
CA ASN A 8 6.72 2.35 -11.44
C ASN A 8 6.60 0.83 -11.37
N ASP A 9 6.14 0.20 -12.45
CA ASP A 9 5.99 -1.24 -12.57
C ASP A 9 7.32 -1.96 -12.45
N MET A 10 8.40 -1.44 -13.05
CA MET A 10 9.75 -1.99 -12.91
C MET A 10 10.23 -1.95 -11.46
N LEU A 11 10.03 -0.82 -10.76
CA LEU A 11 10.39 -0.67 -9.35
C LEU A 11 9.62 -1.67 -8.47
N TRP A 12 8.31 -1.80 -8.68
CA TRP A 12 7.49 -2.73 -7.91
C TRP A 12 7.79 -4.18 -8.24
N ARG A 13 8.08 -4.54 -9.50
CA ARG A 13 8.55 -5.90 -9.84
C ARG A 13 9.85 -6.24 -9.10
N GLY A 14 10.80 -5.30 -9.07
CA GLY A 14 12.04 -5.46 -8.31
C GLY A 14 11.78 -5.62 -6.81
N PHE A 15 10.90 -4.80 -6.26
CA PHE A 15 10.52 -4.86 -4.84
C PHE A 15 9.82 -6.18 -4.49
N PHE A 16 8.82 -6.62 -5.28
CA PHE A 16 8.15 -7.91 -5.09
C PHE A 16 9.12 -9.07 -5.23
N HIS A 17 10.03 -9.04 -6.21
CA HIS A 17 11.04 -10.09 -6.39
C HIS A 17 11.97 -10.22 -5.19
N TYR A 18 12.36 -9.09 -4.56
CA TYR A 18 13.20 -9.14 -3.36
C TYR A 18 12.41 -9.59 -2.13
N MET A 19 11.17 -9.10 -2.00
CA MET A 19 10.36 -9.31 -0.82
C MET A 19 9.60 -10.64 -0.81
N CYS A 20 9.46 -11.35 -1.94
CA CYS A 20 8.75 -12.63 -2.01
C CYS A 20 9.34 -13.71 -1.10
N HIS A 21 10.64 -13.62 -0.79
CA HIS A 21 11.30 -14.50 0.16
C HIS A 21 10.91 -14.24 1.62
N VAL A 22 10.32 -13.08 1.91
CA VAL A 22 9.94 -12.63 3.25
C VAL A 22 8.42 -12.67 3.41
N CYS A 23 7.68 -12.10 2.46
CA CYS A 23 6.23 -12.03 2.48
C CYS A 23 5.68 -11.78 1.07
N ASP A 24 4.70 -12.56 0.63
CA ASP A 24 3.99 -12.34 -0.63
C ASP A 24 2.72 -11.47 -0.43
N ASN A 25 2.29 -11.26 0.82
CA ASN A 25 1.05 -10.55 1.11
C ASN A 25 1.18 -9.04 0.85
N VAL A 26 0.49 -8.54 -0.19
CA VAL A 26 0.56 -7.16 -0.70
C VAL A 26 0.40 -6.08 0.38
N PRO A 27 -0.60 -6.14 1.26
CA PRO A 27 -0.72 -5.19 2.38
C PRO A 27 0.46 -5.19 3.34
N ILE A 28 1.03 -6.35 3.69
CA ILE A 28 2.25 -6.38 4.54
C ILE A 28 3.39 -5.69 3.80
N LEU A 29 3.50 -5.91 2.49
CA LEU A 29 4.47 -5.24 1.64
C LEU A 29 4.25 -3.72 1.59
N LEU A 30 3.00 -3.25 1.60
CA LEU A 30 2.68 -1.82 1.72
C LEU A 30 3.13 -1.23 3.06
N LEU A 31 2.97 -1.96 4.17
CA LEU A 31 3.49 -1.53 5.48
C LEU A 31 5.03 -1.43 5.42
N VAL A 32 5.70 -2.47 4.94
CA VAL A 32 7.17 -2.49 4.81
C VAL A 32 7.66 -1.33 3.93
N PHE A 33 7.00 -1.11 2.79
CA PHE A 33 7.31 0.01 1.90
C PHE A 33 7.10 1.38 2.57
N GLY A 34 6.02 1.53 3.36
CA GLY A 34 5.78 2.72 4.19
C GLY A 34 6.90 2.97 5.21
N ALA A 35 7.38 1.94 5.89
CA ALA A 35 8.51 2.05 6.82
C ALA A 35 9.82 2.44 6.10
N PHE A 36 10.15 1.80 4.98
CA PHE A 36 11.34 2.16 4.20
C PHE A 36 11.27 3.59 3.68
N SER A 37 10.11 4.01 3.18
CA SER A 37 9.89 5.38 2.71
C SER A 37 10.08 6.39 3.83
N ALA A 38 9.57 6.10 5.03
CA ALA A 38 9.78 6.95 6.20
C ALA A 38 11.27 7.03 6.57
N LEU A 39 12.01 5.92 6.51
CA LEU A 39 13.46 5.89 6.76
C LEU A 39 14.22 6.78 5.76
N ILE A 40 13.86 6.73 4.48
CA ILE A 40 14.45 7.59 3.43
C ILE A 40 14.27 9.07 3.79
N VAL A 41 13.10 9.48 4.29
CA VAL A 41 12.86 10.86 4.76
C VAL A 41 13.74 11.20 5.95
N MET A 42 13.99 10.24 6.85
CA MET A 42 14.80 10.44 8.06
C MET A 42 16.29 10.68 7.79
N ILE A 43 16.85 10.11 6.71
CA ILE A 43 18.27 10.24 6.39
C ILE A 43 18.67 11.72 6.18
N PRO A 44 18.05 12.51 5.28
CA PRO A 44 18.35 13.93 5.14
C PRO A 44 18.16 14.74 6.43
N ILE A 45 17.18 14.38 7.26
CA ILE A 45 16.90 15.08 8.53
C ILE A 45 18.06 14.91 9.51
N LEU A 46 18.63 13.70 9.56
CA LEU A 46 19.82 13.40 10.34
C LEU A 46 21.03 14.21 9.89
N PHE A 47 21.21 14.40 8.57
CA PHE A 47 22.37 15.13 8.04
C PHE A 47 22.25 16.65 8.14
N PHE A 48 21.08 17.21 7.86
CA PHE A 48 20.92 18.66 7.72
C PHE A 48 20.37 19.36 8.97
N HIS A 49 19.80 18.63 9.94
CA HIS A 49 19.23 19.16 11.19
C HIS A 49 18.29 20.37 11.02
N LYS A 50 17.63 20.49 9.86
CA LYS A 50 16.78 21.65 9.53
C LYS A 50 15.31 21.25 9.48
N LYS A 51 14.51 21.84 10.38
CA LYS A 51 13.06 21.58 10.52
C LYS A 51 12.27 21.79 9.22
N TYR A 52 12.61 22.79 8.40
CA TYR A 52 11.89 23.07 7.15
C TYR A 52 12.18 22.05 6.03
N ILE A 53 13.34 21.40 6.07
CA ILE A 53 13.71 20.34 5.12
C ILE A 53 12.86 19.11 5.40
N MET A 54 12.68 18.78 6.68
CA MET A 54 11.84 17.67 7.14
C MET A 54 10.43 17.73 6.56
N THR A 55 9.72 18.85 6.73
CA THR A 55 8.33 18.99 6.26
C THR A 55 8.21 18.91 4.75
N ARG A 56 9.19 19.45 4.00
CA ARG A 56 9.19 19.39 2.54
C ARG A 56 9.49 17.99 2.03
N THR A 57 10.50 17.32 2.58
CA THR A 57 10.86 15.95 2.20
C THR A 57 9.74 14.97 2.55
N PHE A 58 9.07 15.15 3.69
CA PHE A 58 7.90 14.36 4.07
C PHE A 58 6.83 14.40 2.98
N PHE A 59 6.39 15.59 2.57
CA PHE A 59 5.33 15.72 1.56
C PHE A 59 5.74 15.18 0.19
N VAL A 60 6.98 15.41 -0.22
CA VAL A 60 7.46 14.91 -1.52
C VAL A 60 7.46 13.38 -1.54
N ILE A 61 7.99 12.74 -0.49
CA ILE A 61 8.05 11.27 -0.43
C ILE A 61 6.66 10.67 -0.20
N GLU A 62 5.82 11.31 0.62
CA GLU A 62 4.44 10.90 0.82
C GLU A 62 3.64 10.91 -0.49
N GLY A 63 3.68 12.02 -1.23
CA GLY A 63 2.97 12.15 -2.49
C GLY A 63 3.47 11.16 -3.53
N ILE A 64 4.78 11.08 -3.75
CA ILE A 64 5.38 10.13 -4.69
C ILE A 64 5.05 8.69 -4.29
N GLY A 65 5.15 8.35 -3.01
CA GLY A 65 4.84 7.03 -2.48
C GLY A 65 3.37 6.67 -2.66
N ALA A 66 2.45 7.59 -2.38
CA ALA A 66 1.03 7.38 -2.54
C ALA A 66 0.65 7.15 -4.02
N PHE A 67 1.18 7.97 -4.93
CA PHE A 67 1.00 7.77 -6.38
C PHE A 67 1.60 6.45 -6.86
N SER A 68 2.80 6.08 -6.37
CA SER A 68 3.48 4.84 -6.72
C SER A 68 2.69 3.62 -6.27
N VAL A 69 2.19 3.62 -5.03
CA VAL A 69 1.31 2.58 -4.47
C VAL A 69 0.01 2.49 -5.26
N HIS A 70 -0.62 3.63 -5.56
CA HIS A 70 -1.86 3.65 -6.34
C HIS A 70 -1.66 3.03 -7.73
N GLY A 71 -0.61 3.42 -8.46
CA GLY A 71 -0.27 2.83 -9.75
C GLY A 71 0.01 1.33 -9.65
N MET A 72 0.71 0.88 -8.61
CA MET A 72 0.96 -0.54 -8.37
C MET A 72 -0.33 -1.32 -8.13
N LEU A 73 -1.28 -0.79 -7.35
CA LEU A 73 -2.55 -1.48 -7.09
C LEU A 73 -3.38 -1.66 -8.38
N MET A 74 -3.29 -0.72 -9.32
CA MET A 74 -3.92 -0.83 -10.64
C MET A 74 -3.29 -1.91 -11.51
N HIS A 75 -1.96 -2.10 -11.42
CA HIS A 75 -1.21 -3.07 -12.22
C HIS A 75 -0.81 -4.34 -11.47
N LEU A 76 -1.33 -4.53 -10.25
CA LEU A 76 -0.97 -5.65 -9.37
C LEU A 76 -1.04 -7.05 -10.03
N PRO A 77 -1.99 -7.38 -10.94
CA PRO A 77 -1.99 -8.70 -11.59
C PRO A 77 -0.85 -8.90 -12.58
N LEU A 78 -0.22 -7.83 -13.05
CA LEU A 78 0.97 -7.90 -13.91
C LEU A 78 2.27 -7.94 -13.10
N LEU A 79 2.22 -7.49 -11.84
CA LEU A 79 3.39 -7.34 -10.98
C LEU A 79 3.59 -8.55 -10.06
N HIS A 80 2.50 -9.17 -9.61
CA HIS A 80 2.55 -10.25 -8.63
C HIS A 80 2.50 -11.63 -9.30
N THR A 81 3.57 -12.42 -9.16
CA THR A 81 3.78 -13.67 -9.89
C THR A 81 2.68 -14.71 -9.67
N ARG A 82 2.23 -14.93 -8.43
CA ARG A 82 1.17 -15.92 -8.12
C ARG A 82 -0.18 -15.54 -8.72
N ILE A 83 -0.59 -14.30 -8.51
CA ILE A 83 -1.81 -13.71 -9.08
C ILE A 83 -1.77 -13.79 -10.61
N HIS A 84 -0.66 -13.34 -11.21
CA HIS A 84 -0.45 -13.40 -12.65
C HIS A 84 -0.60 -14.83 -13.17
N THR A 85 0.07 -15.79 -12.51
CA THR A 85 0.04 -17.20 -12.89
C THR A 85 -1.36 -17.80 -12.76
N ALA A 86 -2.06 -17.49 -11.67
CA ALA A 86 -3.44 -17.95 -11.46
C ALA A 86 -4.38 -17.42 -12.55
N LEU A 87 -4.29 -16.13 -12.88
CA LEU A 87 -5.09 -15.48 -13.91
C LEU A 87 -4.76 -15.96 -15.33
N ALA A 88 -3.46 -16.12 -15.64
CA ALA A 88 -3.02 -16.64 -16.93
C ALA A 88 -3.45 -18.11 -17.11
N THR A 89 -3.35 -18.91 -16.05
CA THR A 89 -3.81 -20.31 -16.07
C THR A 89 -5.33 -20.38 -16.23
N ALA A 90 -6.07 -19.53 -15.53
CA ALA A 90 -7.53 -19.48 -15.63
C ALA A 90 -8.01 -19.08 -17.01
N SER A 91 -7.45 -17.99 -17.56
CA SER A 91 -7.81 -17.54 -18.91
C SER A 91 -7.44 -18.57 -19.98
N SER A 92 -6.28 -19.23 -19.86
CA SER A 92 -5.88 -20.32 -20.76
C SER A 92 -6.85 -21.50 -20.70
N ILE A 93 -7.25 -21.94 -19.51
CA ILE A 93 -8.19 -23.06 -19.34
C ILE A 93 -9.58 -22.69 -19.90
N VAL A 94 -10.09 -21.50 -19.61
CA VAL A 94 -11.38 -21.04 -20.15
C VAL A 94 -11.35 -20.97 -21.68
N MET A 95 -10.25 -20.48 -22.26
CA MET A 95 -10.07 -20.39 -23.71
C MET A 95 -9.82 -21.75 -24.38
N SER A 96 -9.43 -22.78 -23.63
CA SER A 96 -9.08 -24.09 -24.18
C SER A 96 -10.27 -24.91 -24.69
N SER A 97 -11.50 -24.56 -24.28
CA SER A 97 -12.72 -25.29 -24.63
C SER A 97 -13.88 -24.34 -24.87
N GLN A 98 -14.59 -24.55 -25.98
CA GLN A 98 -15.79 -23.76 -26.32
C GLN A 98 -16.86 -23.85 -25.22
N THR A 99 -16.97 -25.00 -24.56
CA THR A 99 -17.93 -25.21 -23.45
C THR A 99 -17.61 -24.35 -22.23
N TYR A 100 -16.32 -24.19 -21.91
CA TYR A 100 -15.90 -23.34 -20.79
C TYR A 100 -16.02 -21.86 -21.14
N LEU A 101 -15.66 -21.50 -22.37
CA LEU A 101 -15.81 -20.15 -22.88
C LEU A 101 -17.28 -19.70 -22.89
N SER A 102 -18.19 -20.54 -23.39
CA SER A 102 -19.63 -20.22 -23.41
C SER A 102 -20.19 -20.11 -22.00
N ALA A 103 -19.86 -21.05 -21.10
CA ALA A 103 -20.31 -20.99 -19.70
C ALA A 103 -19.81 -19.73 -18.98
N PHE A 104 -18.57 -19.31 -19.27
CA PHE A 104 -18.02 -18.07 -18.74
C PHE A 104 -18.75 -16.85 -19.31
N GLN A 105 -18.93 -16.76 -20.63
CA GLN A 105 -19.63 -15.64 -21.28
C GLN A 105 -21.08 -15.53 -20.80
N ASP A 106 -21.78 -16.65 -20.66
CA ASP A 106 -23.17 -16.70 -20.17
C ASP A 106 -23.29 -16.19 -18.73
N LYS A 107 -22.36 -16.57 -17.84
CA LYS A 107 -22.38 -16.13 -16.44
C LYS A 107 -21.89 -14.69 -16.27
N SER A 108 -20.86 -14.30 -17.01
CA SER A 108 -20.23 -12.98 -16.90
C SER A 108 -20.98 -11.88 -17.63
N GLY A 109 -21.80 -12.23 -18.63
CA GLY A 109 -22.48 -11.27 -19.49
C GLY A 109 -21.54 -10.49 -20.41
N ILE A 110 -20.25 -10.86 -20.50
CA ILE A 110 -19.29 -10.21 -21.38
C ILE A 110 -18.97 -11.06 -22.61
N GLN A 111 -18.76 -10.40 -23.75
CA GLN A 111 -18.26 -11.06 -24.95
C GLN A 111 -16.73 -11.12 -24.91
N VAL A 112 -16.20 -12.29 -24.59
CA VAL A 112 -14.74 -12.55 -24.60
C VAL A 112 -14.22 -12.64 -26.04
N LYS A 113 -13.24 -11.80 -26.38
CA LYS A 113 -12.50 -11.86 -27.66
C LYS A 113 -11.10 -12.43 -27.45
N ASN A 114 -10.45 -12.02 -26.35
CA ASN A 114 -9.08 -12.39 -26.01
C ASN A 114 -8.98 -12.87 -24.55
N ALA A 115 -7.90 -13.61 -24.23
CA ALA A 115 -7.62 -14.06 -22.86
C ALA A 115 -7.51 -12.89 -21.85
N SER A 116 -7.07 -11.71 -22.30
CA SER A 116 -7.02 -10.49 -21.48
C SER A 116 -8.38 -10.11 -20.92
N ASP A 117 -9.47 -10.34 -21.66
CA ASP A 117 -10.81 -9.93 -21.24
C ASP A 117 -11.25 -10.75 -20.02
N ILE A 118 -10.91 -12.05 -20.01
CA ILE A 118 -11.14 -12.95 -18.86
C ILE A 118 -10.29 -12.50 -17.66
N VAL A 119 -9.02 -12.17 -17.89
CA VAL A 119 -8.11 -11.73 -16.83
C VAL A 119 -8.61 -10.44 -16.18
N TYR A 120 -8.98 -9.44 -16.98
CA TYR A 120 -9.50 -8.17 -16.47
C TYR A 120 -10.82 -8.35 -15.73
N TYR A 121 -11.73 -9.16 -16.28
CA TYR A 121 -13.03 -9.43 -15.65
C TYR A 121 -12.85 -10.11 -14.29
N LEU A 122 -12.08 -11.19 -14.23
CA LEU A 122 -11.81 -11.90 -12.98
C LEU A 122 -11.06 -11.01 -11.96
N TRP A 123 -10.15 -10.15 -12.42
CA TRP A 123 -9.38 -9.27 -11.53
C TRP A 123 -10.24 -8.24 -10.80
N TYR A 124 -11.18 -7.62 -11.51
CA TYR A 124 -12.04 -6.54 -10.99
C TYR A 124 -13.38 -7.05 -10.44
N MET A 125 -13.66 -8.35 -10.54
CA MET A 125 -14.82 -8.97 -9.94
C MET A 125 -14.78 -8.88 -8.42
N ASP A 126 -15.93 -8.61 -7.81
CA ASP A 126 -16.06 -8.66 -6.36
C ASP A 126 -15.82 -10.10 -5.85
N PRO A 127 -15.09 -10.31 -4.75
CA PRO A 127 -14.90 -11.65 -4.18
C PRO A 127 -16.20 -12.42 -3.91
N HIS A 128 -17.29 -11.75 -3.51
CA HIS A 128 -18.60 -12.39 -3.32
C HIS A 128 -19.21 -12.87 -4.65
N ASP A 129 -19.04 -12.10 -5.72
CA ASP A 129 -19.48 -12.51 -7.06
C ASP A 129 -18.62 -13.65 -7.60
N MET A 130 -17.35 -13.70 -7.22
CA MET A 130 -16.42 -14.75 -7.61
C MET A 130 -16.74 -16.10 -6.98
N GLU A 131 -17.31 -16.12 -5.78
CA GLU A 131 -17.86 -17.33 -5.16
C GLU A 131 -18.95 -17.95 -6.06
N ALA A 132 -19.79 -17.14 -6.70
CA ALA A 132 -20.82 -17.63 -7.63
C ALA A 132 -20.26 -18.25 -8.92
N PHE A 133 -18.99 -17.99 -9.25
CA PHE A 133 -18.28 -18.65 -10.36
C PHE A 133 -17.71 -20.02 -9.98
N THR A 134 -17.55 -20.33 -8.69
CA THR A 134 -17.06 -21.65 -8.23
C THR A 134 -18.00 -22.80 -8.57
N VAL A 135 -19.27 -22.50 -8.89
CA VAL A 135 -20.27 -23.49 -9.31
C VAL A 135 -20.16 -23.83 -10.81
N LEU A 136 -19.46 -23.00 -11.59
CA LEU A 136 -19.25 -23.25 -13.03
C LEU A 136 -18.16 -24.31 -13.27
N ASN A 137 -18.29 -25.08 -14.34
CA ASN A 137 -17.24 -25.98 -14.77
C ASN A 137 -16.12 -25.23 -15.52
N PRO A 138 -14.84 -25.45 -15.20
CA PRO A 138 -14.33 -26.29 -14.09
C PRO A 138 -14.30 -25.53 -12.75
N SER A 139 -15.01 -26.04 -11.73
CA SER A 139 -15.19 -25.37 -10.43
C SER A 139 -13.87 -25.13 -9.69
N LEU A 140 -13.01 -26.16 -9.71
CA LEU A 140 -11.67 -26.16 -9.11
C LEU A 140 -10.77 -25.05 -9.66
N LEU A 141 -11.01 -24.58 -10.90
CA LEU A 141 -10.27 -23.46 -11.47
C LEU A 141 -10.61 -22.18 -10.72
N TYR A 142 -11.91 -21.84 -10.68
CA TYR A 142 -12.39 -20.61 -10.07
C TYR A 142 -12.11 -20.59 -8.56
N GLU A 143 -12.21 -21.73 -7.90
CA GLU A 143 -11.85 -21.89 -6.48
C GLU A 143 -10.36 -21.57 -6.21
N LYS A 144 -9.44 -22.05 -7.06
CA LYS A 144 -8.01 -21.77 -6.92
C LYS A 144 -7.67 -20.31 -7.18
N VAL A 145 -8.32 -19.69 -8.16
CA VAL A 145 -8.13 -18.26 -8.44
C VAL A 145 -8.68 -17.43 -7.28
N TYR A 146 -9.87 -17.77 -6.79
CA TYR A 146 -10.50 -17.13 -5.63
C TYR A 146 -9.60 -17.22 -4.39
N LYS A 147 -9.10 -18.42 -4.07
CA LYS A 147 -8.20 -18.62 -2.92
C LYS A 147 -6.92 -17.80 -3.04
N ALA A 148 -6.29 -17.77 -4.21
CA ALA A 148 -5.11 -16.94 -4.47
C ALA A 148 -5.41 -15.43 -4.33
N PHE A 149 -6.63 -15.00 -4.60
CA PHE A 149 -7.02 -13.60 -4.46
C PHE A 149 -7.32 -13.23 -3.01
N ILE A 150 -8.02 -14.10 -2.29
CA ILE A 150 -8.28 -13.93 -0.86
C ILE A 150 -6.95 -13.87 -0.09
N GLU A 151 -6.05 -14.83 -0.30
CA GLU A 151 -4.80 -14.92 0.47
C GLU A 151 -3.83 -13.75 0.23
N GLU A 152 -3.76 -13.23 -1.01
CA GLU A 152 -2.77 -12.20 -1.39
C GLU A 152 -3.31 -10.77 -1.34
N ARG A 153 -4.63 -10.57 -1.30
CA ARG A 153 -5.26 -9.22 -1.32
C ARG A 153 -6.05 -8.87 -0.07
N TYR A 154 -6.32 -9.80 0.83
CA TYR A 154 -6.97 -9.52 2.10
C TYR A 154 -5.95 -9.33 3.23
N LEU A 155 -6.12 -8.24 3.97
CA LEU A 155 -5.52 -8.05 5.29
C LEU A 155 -6.60 -7.57 6.24
N PHE A 156 -6.70 -8.21 7.41
CA PHE A 156 -7.73 -7.91 8.42
C PHE A 156 -9.18 -8.02 7.89
N GLY A 157 -9.42 -8.84 6.86
CA GLY A 157 -10.77 -9.12 6.36
C GLY A 157 -11.29 -8.13 5.30
N GLU A 158 -10.46 -7.26 4.74
CA GLU A 158 -10.86 -6.29 3.70
C GLU A 158 -9.98 -6.35 2.45
N TYR A 159 -10.64 -6.22 1.29
CA TYR A 159 -10.04 -6.31 -0.04
C TYR A 159 -9.44 -4.97 -0.47
N ILE A 160 -8.17 -4.98 -0.87
CA ILE A 160 -7.39 -3.75 -1.02
C ILE A 160 -7.61 -3.00 -2.34
N ASN A 161 -8.30 -3.62 -3.30
CA ASN A 161 -8.45 -3.13 -4.66
C ASN A 161 -9.91 -3.03 -5.15
N THR A 162 -10.85 -2.66 -4.29
CA THR A 162 -12.23 -2.40 -4.73
C THR A 162 -12.31 -1.02 -5.40
N ASP A 163 -12.95 -0.96 -6.57
CA ASP A 163 -13.33 0.29 -7.23
C ASP A 163 -14.61 0.90 -6.60
N TRP A 164 -15.24 0.18 -5.68
CA TRP A 164 -16.49 0.57 -5.03
C TRP A 164 -16.32 0.79 -3.54
N LEU A 165 -16.85 1.93 -3.11
CA LEU A 165 -16.95 2.40 -1.74
C LEU A 165 -18.07 1.61 -1.04
N ASP A 166 -17.91 0.28 -0.96
CA ASP A 166 -18.94 -0.57 -0.39
C ASP A 166 -18.99 -0.44 1.14
N GLN A 167 -20.13 -0.79 1.74
CA GLN A 167 -20.68 -0.36 3.03
C GLN A 167 -19.83 -0.55 4.32
N LYS A 168 -18.55 -0.88 4.23
CA LYS A 168 -17.59 -0.97 5.35
C LYS A 168 -16.59 0.20 5.39
N SER A 169 -17.06 1.41 5.09
CA SER A 169 -16.28 2.67 5.14
C SER A 169 -15.70 3.01 6.52
N LEU A 170 -16.14 2.32 7.58
CA LEU A 170 -15.83 2.66 8.96
C LEU A 170 -14.38 2.34 9.35
N VAL A 171 -13.82 1.19 8.93
CA VAL A 171 -12.44 0.81 9.28
C VAL A 171 -11.44 1.78 8.67
N TYR A 172 -11.63 2.16 7.40
CA TYR A 172 -10.76 3.12 6.72
C TYR A 172 -10.95 4.56 7.21
N LEU A 173 -12.17 4.95 7.61
CA LEU A 173 -12.38 6.19 8.34
C LEU A 173 -11.63 6.20 9.67
N LEU A 174 -11.60 5.07 10.39
CA LEU A 174 -10.80 4.92 11.62
C LEU A 174 -9.29 4.99 11.33
N ILE A 175 -8.82 4.34 10.25
CA ILE A 175 -7.41 4.40 9.83
C ILE A 175 -7.02 5.84 9.44
N ALA A 176 -7.88 6.55 8.69
CA ALA A 176 -7.68 7.95 8.34
C ALA A 176 -7.69 8.85 9.58
N ALA A 177 -8.63 8.64 10.50
CA ALA A 177 -8.71 9.37 11.77
C ALA A 177 -7.46 9.12 12.62
N ALA A 178 -6.97 7.88 12.69
CA ALA A 178 -5.73 7.53 13.35
C ALA A 178 -4.53 8.25 12.71
N GLY A 179 -4.46 8.27 11.37
CA GLY A 179 -3.46 9.03 10.62
C GLY A 179 -3.46 10.52 10.98
N ILE A 180 -4.64 11.16 10.98
CA ILE A 180 -4.80 12.57 11.35
C ILE A 180 -4.39 12.84 12.81
N LEU A 181 -4.77 11.95 13.74
CA LEU A 181 -4.38 12.06 15.15
C LEU A 181 -2.86 11.94 15.33
N LEU A 182 -2.22 11.03 14.60
CA LEU A 182 -0.76 10.88 14.58
C LEU A 182 -0.08 12.15 14.04
N THR A 183 -0.58 12.72 12.93
CA THR A 183 -0.06 13.99 12.39
C THR A 183 -0.20 15.12 13.39
N ARG A 184 -1.34 15.22 14.08
CA ARG A 184 -1.55 16.24 15.12
C ARG A 184 -0.55 16.08 16.27
N SER A 185 -0.32 14.85 16.74
CA SER A 185 0.70 14.55 17.75
C SER A 185 2.10 14.97 17.29
N PHE A 186 2.43 14.67 16.03
CA PHE A 186 3.68 15.05 15.40
C PHE A 186 3.90 16.57 15.37
N MET A 187 2.87 17.34 15.03
CA MET A 187 2.97 18.79 15.02
C MET A 187 3.26 19.40 16.39
N ASN A 188 2.63 18.87 17.45
CA ASN A 188 2.86 19.34 18.82
C ASN A 188 4.32 19.14 19.25
N LEU A 189 4.98 18.07 18.76
CA LEU A 189 6.37 17.79 19.08
C LEU A 189 7.36 18.69 18.33
N TYR A 190 7.06 19.02 17.08
CA TYR A 190 8.00 19.69 16.18
C TYR A 190 7.71 21.16 15.92
N GLU A 191 6.63 21.70 16.49
CA GLU A 191 6.13 23.06 16.26
C GLU A 191 5.88 23.32 14.77
N VAL A 192 5.37 22.31 14.07
CA VAL A 192 5.08 22.40 12.64
C VAL A 192 3.84 23.31 12.43
N SER A 193 3.81 24.02 11.30
CA SER A 193 2.75 24.98 11.00
C SER A 193 1.35 24.35 10.94
N ARG A 194 0.32 25.11 11.34
CA ARG A 194 -1.09 24.68 11.22
C ARG A 194 -1.51 24.34 9.78
N SER A 195 -0.88 24.99 8.80
CA SER A 195 -1.09 24.69 7.38
C SER A 195 -0.70 23.26 7.00
N PHE A 196 0.30 22.67 7.67
CA PHE A 196 0.68 21.28 7.47
C PHE A 196 -0.45 20.33 7.87
N LEU A 197 -1.11 20.57 9.01
CA LEU A 197 -2.25 19.75 9.45
C LEU A 197 -3.38 19.76 8.43
N LEU A 198 -3.74 20.97 7.98
CA LEU A 198 -4.87 21.17 7.08
C LEU A 198 -4.61 20.48 5.74
N PHE A 199 -3.39 20.58 5.23
CA PHE A 199 -2.98 19.87 4.03
C PHE A 199 -3.02 18.36 4.25
N GLN A 200 -2.52 17.86 5.38
CA GLN A 200 -2.55 16.43 5.68
C GLN A 200 -3.98 15.87 5.78
N ILE A 201 -4.87 16.60 6.46
CA ILE A 201 -6.30 16.26 6.52
C ILE A 201 -6.88 16.19 5.12
N LEU A 202 -6.56 17.17 4.26
CA LEU A 202 -7.00 17.17 2.86
C LEU A 202 -6.46 15.95 2.11
N VAL A 203 -5.19 15.59 2.27
CA VAL A 203 -4.58 14.40 1.65
C VAL A 203 -5.27 13.12 2.11
N PHE A 204 -5.52 12.95 3.41
CA PHE A 204 -6.23 11.77 3.93
C PHE A 204 -7.67 11.71 3.42
N LEU A 205 -8.41 12.83 3.43
CA LEU A 205 -9.77 12.88 2.88
C LEU A 205 -9.79 12.58 1.39
N LEU A 206 -8.86 13.15 0.63
CA LEU A 206 -8.71 12.91 -0.80
C LEU A 206 -8.34 11.45 -1.07
N ALA A 207 -7.50 10.83 -0.23
CA ALA A 207 -7.17 9.41 -0.33
C ALA A 207 -8.38 8.51 0.00
N VAL A 208 -9.22 8.89 0.96
CA VAL A 208 -10.50 8.19 1.21
C VAL A 208 -11.44 8.31 0.01
N LEU A 209 -11.47 9.47 -0.66
CA LEU A 209 -12.40 9.75 -1.76
C LEU A 209 -11.95 9.20 -3.11
N LEU A 210 -10.64 9.20 -3.40
CA LEU A 210 -10.09 8.89 -4.72
C LEU A 210 -9.43 7.51 -4.81
N SER A 211 -9.05 6.91 -3.68
CA SER A 211 -8.10 5.79 -3.71
C SER A 211 -8.72 4.47 -3.27
N LYS A 212 -8.23 3.41 -3.92
CA LYS A 212 -8.25 2.04 -3.42
C LYS A 212 -7.65 1.98 -2.02
N HIS A 213 -8.24 1.15 -1.16
CA HIS A 213 -7.94 1.00 0.26
C HIS A 213 -6.45 0.90 0.62
N GLY A 214 -5.59 0.37 -0.26
CA GLY A 214 -4.15 0.23 -0.02
C GLY A 214 -3.37 1.54 0.05
N THR A 215 -3.79 2.60 -0.66
CA THR A 215 -3.11 3.91 -0.58
C THR A 215 -3.26 4.53 0.81
N LEU A 216 -4.43 4.38 1.43
CA LEU A 216 -4.71 4.90 2.77
C LEU A 216 -3.90 4.14 3.84
N LEU A 217 -3.78 2.83 3.67
CA LEU A 217 -2.96 1.97 4.52
C LEU A 217 -1.49 2.38 4.45
N PHE A 218 -0.96 2.64 3.24
CA PHE A 218 0.38 3.19 3.07
C PHE A 218 0.54 4.54 3.78
N LEU A 219 -0.34 5.52 3.52
CA LEU A 219 -0.24 6.88 4.10
C LEU A 219 -0.21 6.86 5.63
N THR A 220 -1.08 6.06 6.23
CA THR A 220 -1.20 5.95 7.68
C THR A 220 0.04 5.30 8.28
N PHE A 221 0.52 4.22 7.66
CA PHE A 221 1.69 3.51 8.18
C PHE A 221 3.01 4.27 7.92
N PHE A 222 3.11 4.99 6.81
CA PHE A 222 4.20 5.92 6.54
C PHE A 222 4.26 7.02 7.62
N THR A 223 3.12 7.66 7.89
CA THR A 223 3.02 8.71 8.93
C THR A 223 3.37 8.15 10.32
N PHE A 224 2.87 6.95 10.65
CA PHE A 224 3.19 6.26 11.89
C PHE A 224 4.68 5.92 12.02
N SER A 225 5.26 5.30 11.00
CA SER A 225 6.67 4.91 10.98
C SER A 225 7.58 6.14 11.10
N PHE A 226 7.24 7.21 10.39
CA PHE A 226 7.93 8.48 10.48
C PHE A 226 7.87 9.07 11.90
N TYR A 227 6.70 9.05 12.54
CA TYR A 227 6.53 9.43 13.95
C TYR A 227 7.39 8.58 14.90
N CYS A 228 7.45 7.26 14.69
CA CYS A 228 8.27 6.37 15.51
C CYS A 228 9.77 6.65 15.36
N TYR A 229 10.27 6.78 14.14
CA TYR A 229 11.69 7.05 13.90
C TYR A 229 12.11 8.42 14.44
N THR A 230 11.26 9.43 14.29
CA THR A 230 11.49 10.75 14.86
C THR A 230 11.61 10.70 16.38
N ARG A 231 10.69 10.02 17.07
CA ARG A 231 10.77 9.81 18.53
C ARG A 231 12.04 9.08 18.95
N PHE A 232 12.42 8.04 18.21
CA PHE A 232 13.63 7.27 18.50
C PHE A 232 14.90 8.11 18.41
N LEU A 233 15.01 8.96 17.38
CA LEU A 233 16.17 9.85 17.24
C LEU A 233 16.27 10.90 18.35
N PHE A 234 15.14 11.48 18.76
CA PHE A 234 15.12 12.43 19.88
C PHE A 234 15.57 11.78 21.18
N PHE A 235 15.07 10.57 21.47
CA PHE A 235 15.51 9.81 22.63
C PHE A 235 17.02 9.54 22.63
N LEU A 236 17.61 9.22 21.48
CA LEU A 236 19.05 9.02 21.34
C LEU A 236 19.84 10.33 21.51
N ALA A 237 19.33 11.44 20.97
CA ALA A 237 19.95 12.76 21.10
C ALA A 237 20.00 13.23 22.57
N ASP A 238 18.88 13.10 23.28
CA ASP A 238 18.77 13.47 24.70
C ASP A 238 19.75 12.67 25.57
N ARG A 239 19.86 11.35 25.34
CA ARG A 239 20.85 10.49 26.01
C ARG A 239 22.30 10.91 25.74
N LYS A 240 22.61 11.35 24.51
CA LYS A 240 23.96 11.83 24.15
C LYS A 240 24.29 13.13 24.88
N THR A 241 23.35 14.06 24.98
CA THR A 241 23.54 15.30 25.75
C THR A 241 23.69 15.05 27.24
N GLU A 242 22.96 14.10 27.81
CA GLU A 242 23.06 13.75 29.24
C GLU A 242 24.43 13.12 29.56
N LYS A 243 24.93 12.21 28.72
CA LYS A 243 26.29 11.64 28.85
C LYS A 243 27.38 12.71 28.74
N SER A 244 27.25 13.65 27.79
CA SER A 244 28.21 14.75 27.64
C SER A 244 28.23 15.69 28.86
N LYS A 245 27.08 15.98 29.45
CA LYS A 245 26.98 16.77 30.69
C LYS A 245 27.62 16.05 31.88
N LYS A 246 27.37 14.74 32.07
CA LYS A 246 28.00 13.94 33.12
C LYS A 246 29.53 13.88 32.98
N PHE A 247 30.05 13.74 31.76
CA PHE A 247 31.49 13.72 31.49
C PHE A 247 32.16 15.07 31.79
N LYS A 248 31.51 16.19 31.41
CA LYS A 248 31.99 17.55 31.77
C LYS A 248 31.95 17.83 33.27
N GLN A 249 30.98 17.26 33.99
CA GLN A 249 30.89 17.40 35.44
C GLN A 249 32.00 16.62 36.15
N TYR A 250 32.33 15.42 35.66
CA TYR A 250 33.42 14.60 36.21
C TYR A 250 34.80 15.26 36.04
N ASN A 251 35.07 15.86 34.87
CA ASN A 251 36.34 16.56 34.58
C ASN A 251 36.49 17.93 35.27
N LYS A 252 35.45 18.48 35.92
CA LYS A 252 35.55 19.71 36.71
C LYS A 252 35.90 19.46 38.19
N THR A 253 35.92 18.19 38.60
CA THR A 253 36.14 17.77 40.00
C THR A 253 37.57 17.32 40.28
N TYR A 254 38.48 17.43 39.30
CA TYR A 254 39.91 17.14 39.42
C TYR A 254 40.73 18.37 39.10
#